data_AF-A0A2V9N5X7-F1
#
_entry.id   AF-A0A2V9N5X7-F1
#
_cell.length_a   1.000
_cell.length_b   1.000
_cell.length_c   1.000
_cell.angle_alpha   90.00
_cell.angle_beta   90.00
_cell.angle_gamma   90.00
#
_symmetry.space_group_name_H-M   'P 1'
#
loop_
_entity.id
_entity.type
_entity.pdbx_description
1 polymer ?
#
loop_
_entity_poly.entity_id
_entity_poly.type
_entity_poly.pdbx_seq_one_letter_code
_entity_poly.pdbx_strand_id
1 'polypeptide(L)'
;MATRARLPVLVVLTITLAAAVSCGTCPSAPSITSLSPSSATAGGNQFLLTINGKEFRRDSVVSWNNSFRVTTFTSSRRLVATVTATDIAQPGTVLVFVFNAPEGGTTFVSGGIGLISTTACSGKSSNAVSFTINP
;
A
#
# COMPACT_ATOMS: atom_id res chain seq x y z
N MET A 1 48.85 -54.31 -15.55
CA MET A 1 48.78 -53.57 -14.27
C MET A 1 47.81 -52.41 -14.49
N ALA A 2 46.53 -52.60 -14.17
CA ALA A 2 45.45 -51.65 -14.47
C ALA A 2 45.01 -50.95 -13.18
N THR A 3 45.44 -49.70 -13.00
CA THR A 3 45.07 -48.91 -11.81
C THR A 3 43.88 -48.02 -12.14
N ARG A 4 42.71 -48.42 -11.63
CA ARG A 4 41.52 -47.59 -11.49
C ARG A 4 41.84 -46.39 -10.59
N ALA A 5 41.71 -45.18 -11.09
CA ALA A 5 41.55 -43.99 -10.25
C ALA A 5 40.13 -43.47 -10.44
N ARG A 6 39.29 -43.80 -9.47
CA ARG A 6 37.93 -43.24 -9.31
C ARG A 6 38.09 -41.75 -9.03
N LEU A 7 37.77 -40.91 -10.01
CA LEU A 7 37.60 -39.47 -9.76
C LEU A 7 36.35 -39.31 -8.88
N PRO A 8 36.47 -38.76 -7.66
CA PRO A 8 35.33 -38.59 -6.79
C PRO A 8 34.40 -37.57 -7.43
N VAL A 9 33.14 -37.95 -7.47
CA VAL A 9 31.98 -37.09 -7.67
C VAL A 9 32.05 -35.94 -6.65
N LEU A 10 32.77 -34.88 -6.98
CA LEU A 10 32.81 -33.62 -6.22
C LEU A 10 32.37 -32.45 -7.11
N VAL A 11 31.49 -32.75 -8.07
CA VAL A 11 30.56 -31.76 -8.61
C VAL A 11 29.31 -31.83 -7.74
N VAL A 12 29.44 -31.39 -6.48
CA VAL A 12 28.27 -30.94 -5.71
C VAL A 12 28.49 -29.46 -5.51
N LEU A 13 28.30 -28.74 -6.63
CA LEU A 13 27.99 -27.33 -6.66
C LEU A 13 26.85 -27.16 -5.64
N THR A 14 27.14 -26.58 -4.47
CA THR A 14 26.10 -26.21 -3.51
C THR A 14 25.30 -25.11 -4.17
N ILE A 15 24.28 -25.51 -4.93
CA ILE A 15 23.21 -24.63 -5.38
C ILE A 15 22.61 -24.14 -4.07
N THR A 16 22.96 -22.92 -3.67
CA THR A 16 22.20 -22.19 -2.69
C THR A 16 20.81 -22.07 -3.28
N LEU A 17 19.92 -22.96 -2.85
CA LEU A 17 18.51 -22.87 -3.16
C LEU A 17 18.01 -21.64 -2.41
N ALA A 18 18.17 -20.47 -3.01
CA ALA A 18 17.31 -19.35 -2.72
C ALA A 18 15.92 -19.81 -3.18
N ALA A 19 15.18 -20.45 -2.28
CA ALA A 19 13.74 -20.48 -2.39
C ALA A 19 13.33 -19.01 -2.43
N ALA A 20 13.09 -18.48 -3.63
CA ALA A 20 12.29 -17.30 -3.77
C ALA A 20 10.95 -17.69 -3.16
N VAL A 21 10.76 -17.35 -1.89
CA VAL A 21 9.47 -17.40 -1.23
C VAL A 21 8.62 -16.52 -2.11
N SER A 22 7.81 -17.14 -2.97
CA SER A 22 6.78 -16.47 -3.73
C SER A 22 5.78 -15.99 -2.69
N CYS A 23 6.07 -14.83 -2.10
CA CYS A 23 5.07 -14.00 -1.48
C CYS A 23 3.92 -13.96 -2.50
N GLY A 24 2.74 -14.42 -2.09
CA GLY A 24 1.55 -14.36 -2.92
C GLY A 24 1.50 -13.00 -3.61
N THR A 25 1.13 -12.97 -4.89
CA THR A 25 1.16 -11.76 -5.74
C THR A 25 0.67 -10.57 -4.93
N CYS A 26 1.57 -9.66 -4.59
CA CYS A 26 1.19 -8.50 -3.80
C CYS A 26 0.13 -7.72 -4.57
N PRO A 27 -0.96 -7.29 -3.91
CA PRO A 27 -1.97 -6.48 -4.56
C PRO A 27 -1.32 -5.19 -5.07
N SER A 28 -1.76 -4.73 -6.24
CA SER A 28 -1.32 -3.48 -6.84
C SER A 28 -1.51 -2.33 -5.86
N ALA A 29 -0.53 -1.43 -5.80
CA ALA A 29 -0.65 -0.24 -4.98
C ALA A 29 -1.78 0.68 -5.48
N PRO A 30 -2.56 1.30 -4.59
CA PRO A 30 -3.56 2.27 -5.00
C PRO A 30 -2.87 3.47 -5.67
N SER A 31 -3.56 4.14 -6.58
CA SER A 31 -3.06 5.40 -7.16
C SER A 31 -4.16 6.43 -7.25
N ILE A 32 -3.86 7.68 -6.93
CA ILE A 32 -4.77 8.82 -7.04
C ILE A 32 -4.49 9.53 -8.36
N THR A 33 -5.54 9.72 -9.16
CA THR A 33 -5.51 10.47 -10.41
C THR A 33 -6.00 11.91 -10.23
N SER A 34 -7.03 12.13 -9.41
CA SER A 34 -7.55 13.48 -9.15
C SER A 34 -8.33 13.57 -7.84
N LEU A 35 -8.42 14.80 -7.34
CA LEU A 35 -9.23 15.21 -6.20
C LEU A 35 -10.32 16.18 -6.67
N SER A 36 -11.55 16.00 -6.19
CA SER A 36 -12.67 16.90 -6.47
C SER A 36 -13.49 17.14 -5.21
N PRO A 37 -13.50 18.37 -4.66
CA PRO A 37 -12.70 19.52 -5.07
C PRO A 37 -11.18 19.29 -4.85
N SER A 38 -10.32 20.11 -5.48
CA SER A 38 -8.86 20.11 -5.23
C SER A 38 -8.42 21.24 -4.29
N SER A 39 -9.35 22.12 -3.91
CA SER A 39 -9.13 23.21 -2.98
C SER A 39 -10.37 23.54 -2.15
N ALA A 40 -10.16 24.20 -1.01
CA ALA A 40 -11.21 24.72 -0.14
C ALA A 40 -10.77 26.05 0.50
N THR A 41 -11.70 26.83 1.02
CA THR A 41 -11.40 28.06 1.77
C THR A 41 -11.21 27.76 3.25
N ALA A 42 -10.22 28.40 3.87
CA ALA A 42 -9.93 28.25 5.28
C ALA A 42 -11.13 28.67 6.15
N GLY A 43 -11.42 27.91 7.20
CA GLY A 43 -12.57 28.15 8.07
C GLY A 43 -13.94 27.88 7.43
N GLY A 44 -13.96 27.26 6.23
CA GLY A 44 -15.20 26.87 5.57
C GLY A 44 -15.94 25.72 6.27
N ASN A 45 -17.08 25.35 5.70
CA ASN A 45 -17.88 24.22 6.19
C ASN A 45 -17.24 22.88 5.83
N GLN A 46 -17.64 21.82 6.56
CA GLN A 46 -17.41 20.44 6.16
C GLN A 46 -17.83 20.19 4.71
N PHE A 47 -17.06 19.40 3.98
CA PHE A 47 -17.40 18.98 2.63
C PHE A 47 -17.00 17.52 2.37
N LEU A 48 -17.54 16.97 1.28
CA LEU A 48 -17.19 15.64 0.79
C LEU A 48 -16.13 15.77 -0.30
N LEU A 49 -14.97 15.16 -0.05
CA LEU A 49 -13.90 15.03 -1.03
C LEU A 49 -14.10 13.75 -1.84
N THR A 50 -14.23 13.88 -3.15
CA THR A 50 -14.17 12.75 -4.07
C THR A 50 -12.72 12.52 -4.50
N ILE A 51 -12.22 11.31 -4.29
CA ILE A 51 -10.90 10.87 -4.71
C ILE A 51 -11.08 9.89 -5.87
N ASN A 52 -10.56 10.23 -7.04
CA ASN A 52 -10.57 9.37 -8.22
C ASN A 52 -9.20 8.74 -8.42
N GLY A 53 -9.18 7.47 -8.81
CA GLY A 53 -7.94 6.72 -8.90
C GLY A 53 -8.09 5.31 -9.45
N LYS A 54 -7.17 4.42 -9.06
CA LYS A 54 -7.12 3.00 -9.45
C LYS A 54 -6.72 2.15 -8.25
N GLU A 55 -7.07 0.86 -8.32
CA GLU A 55 -6.70 -0.17 -7.35
C GLU A 55 -7.14 0.16 -5.90
N PHE A 56 -8.25 0.90 -5.76
CA PHE A 56 -8.90 1.07 -4.46
C PHE A 56 -9.66 -0.18 -4.06
N ARG A 57 -9.78 -0.40 -2.76
CA ARG A 57 -10.39 -1.56 -2.14
C ARG A 57 -11.39 -1.13 -1.08
N ARG A 58 -12.23 -2.07 -0.64
CA ARG A 58 -13.25 -1.79 0.39
C ARG A 58 -12.66 -1.32 1.71
N ASP A 59 -11.42 -1.72 2.00
CA ASP A 59 -10.61 -1.38 3.17
C ASP A 59 -9.66 -0.20 2.92
N SER A 60 -9.80 0.51 1.80
CA SER A 60 -9.04 1.74 1.55
C SER A 60 -9.47 2.86 2.50
N VAL A 61 -8.47 3.53 3.08
CA VAL A 61 -8.65 4.69 3.96
C VAL A 61 -7.91 5.88 3.38
N VAL A 62 -8.56 7.03 3.34
CA VAL A 62 -7.95 8.30 2.91
C VAL A 62 -7.23 8.92 4.11
N SER A 63 -5.98 9.32 3.88
CA SER A 63 -5.17 10.09 4.79
C SER A 63 -5.13 11.54 4.35
N TRP A 64 -5.38 12.45 5.29
CA TRP A 64 -5.35 13.89 5.17
C TRP A 64 -4.31 14.43 6.15
N ASN A 65 -3.21 15.00 5.64
CA ASN A 65 -2.10 15.50 6.47
C ASN A 65 -1.62 14.47 7.51
N ASN A 66 -1.39 13.23 7.07
CA ASN A 66 -1.00 12.10 7.92
C ASN A 66 -2.05 11.63 8.94
N SER A 67 -3.31 12.08 8.82
CA SER A 67 -4.41 11.68 9.70
C SER A 67 -5.53 11.02 8.88
N PHE A 68 -6.00 9.85 9.33
CA PHE A 68 -7.03 9.11 8.59
C PHE A 68 -8.40 9.79 8.68
N ARG A 69 -9.17 9.73 7.58
CA ARG A 69 -10.53 10.28 7.50
C ARG A 69 -11.52 9.17 7.21
N VAL A 70 -12.76 9.38 7.67
CA VAL A 70 -13.87 8.48 7.36
C VAL A 70 -14.04 8.43 5.85
N THR A 71 -13.83 7.24 5.30
CA THR A 71 -13.77 6.99 3.86
C THR A 71 -14.87 6.02 3.48
N THR A 72 -15.67 6.40 2.49
CA THR A 72 -16.69 5.56 1.87
C THR A 72 -16.16 5.04 0.55
N PHE A 73 -15.96 3.72 0.47
CA PHE A 73 -15.63 3.05 -0.78
C PHE A 73 -16.85 3.00 -1.70
N THR A 74 -16.77 3.68 -2.84
CA THR A 74 -17.80 3.62 -3.88
C THR A 74 -17.45 2.58 -4.94
N SER A 75 -16.20 2.58 -5.40
CA SER A 75 -15.69 1.62 -6.39
C SER A 75 -14.16 1.56 -6.34
N SER A 76 -13.56 0.61 -7.06
CA SER A 76 -12.09 0.48 -7.17
C SER A 76 -11.38 1.69 -7.79
N ARG A 77 -12.15 2.68 -8.27
CA ARG A 77 -11.66 3.92 -8.86
C ARG A 77 -12.17 5.18 -8.18
N ARG A 78 -13.02 5.05 -7.15
CA ARG A 78 -13.64 6.19 -6.47
C ARG A 78 -13.84 5.95 -4.99
N LEU A 79 -13.28 6.85 -4.19
CA LEU A 79 -13.51 6.98 -2.75
C LEU A 79 -14.15 8.33 -2.44
N VAL A 80 -14.91 8.38 -1.36
CA VAL A 80 -15.44 9.63 -0.81
C VAL A 80 -14.95 9.78 0.62
N ALA A 81 -14.21 10.84 0.92
CA ALA A 81 -13.77 11.16 2.27
C ALA A 81 -14.51 12.36 2.82
N THR A 82 -14.83 12.33 4.11
CA THR A 82 -15.37 13.52 4.80
C THR A 82 -14.22 14.37 5.31
N VAL A 83 -14.16 15.63 4.85
CA VAL A 83 -13.21 16.64 5.34
C VAL A 83 -13.98 17.58 6.25
N THR A 84 -13.52 17.71 7.49
CA THR A 84 -14.22 18.50 8.53
C THR A 84 -13.80 19.97 8.48
N ALA A 85 -14.59 20.87 9.08
CA ALA A 85 -14.23 22.29 9.19
C ALA A 85 -12.90 22.50 9.94
N THR A 86 -12.59 21.64 10.93
CA THR A 86 -11.32 21.65 11.66
C THR A 86 -10.12 21.29 10.79
N ASP A 87 -10.31 20.49 9.74
CA ASP A 87 -9.24 20.09 8.81
C ASP A 87 -8.79 21.22 7.88
N ILE A 88 -9.69 22.19 7.67
CA ILE A 88 -9.46 23.38 6.85
C ILE A 88 -9.43 24.65 7.69
N ALA A 89 -9.21 24.57 9.00
CA ALA A 89 -9.21 25.75 9.87
C ALA A 89 -8.08 26.74 9.53
N GLN A 90 -6.96 26.25 8.99
CA GLN A 90 -5.80 27.07 8.63
C GLN A 90 -5.50 26.96 7.12
N PRO A 91 -5.15 28.08 6.46
CA PRO A 91 -4.70 28.04 5.08
C PRO A 91 -3.36 27.31 4.95
N GLY A 92 -3.14 26.67 3.81
CA GLY A 92 -1.92 25.90 3.56
C GLY A 92 -2.13 24.75 2.56
N THR A 93 -1.06 23.99 2.35
CA THR A 93 -1.10 22.80 1.47
C THR A 93 -1.18 21.55 2.31
N VAL A 94 -2.16 20.70 2.01
CA VAL A 94 -2.32 19.39 2.64
C VAL A 94 -1.95 18.28 1.67
N LEU A 95 -1.20 17.30 2.15
CA LEU A 95 -0.95 16.07 1.41
C LEU A 95 -2.07 15.07 1.65
N VAL A 96 -2.65 14.58 0.57
CA VAL A 96 -3.69 13.55 0.55
C VAL A 96 -3.12 12.30 -0.10
N PHE A 97 -3.24 11.15 0.58
CA PHE A 97 -2.91 9.85 0.02
C PHE A 97 -3.93 8.79 0.45
N VAL A 98 -4.07 7.72 -0.31
CA VAL A 98 -4.93 6.58 0.00
C VAL A 98 -4.07 5.44 0.52
N PHE A 99 -4.50 4.82 1.59
CA PHE A 99 -3.88 3.63 2.17
C PHE A 99 -4.85 2.45 2.04
N ASN A 100 -4.46 1.43 1.30
CA ASN A 100 -5.12 0.14 1.32
C ASN A 100 -4.59 -0.63 2.54
N ALA A 101 -5.48 -1.02 3.46
CA ALA A 101 -5.06 -1.85 4.57
C ALA A 101 -4.42 -3.16 4.03
N PRO A 102 -3.45 -3.75 4.76
CA PRO A 102 -3.03 -5.09 4.42
C PRO A 102 -4.25 -6.00 4.42
N GLU A 103 -4.44 -6.73 3.32
CA GLU A 103 -5.18 -7.99 3.41
C GLU A 103 -4.54 -8.78 4.55
N GLY A 104 -5.35 -9.33 5.46
CA GLY A 104 -4.85 -10.12 6.57
C GLY A 104 -3.74 -11.04 6.07
N GLY A 105 -2.52 -10.85 6.59
CA GLY A 105 -1.34 -11.47 6.01
C GLY A 105 -1.55 -12.98 5.91
N THR A 106 -1.30 -13.56 4.75
CA THR A 106 -1.26 -15.01 4.62
C THR A 106 -0.07 -15.51 5.43
N THR A 107 -0.33 -16.18 6.55
CA THR A 107 0.69 -16.88 7.32
C THR A 107 1.14 -18.09 6.52
N PHE A 108 2.30 -18.02 5.89
CA PHE A 108 2.94 -19.20 5.32
C PHE A 108 3.89 -19.79 6.35
N VAL A 109 3.67 -21.06 6.70
CA VAL A 109 4.67 -21.86 7.40
C VAL A 109 5.66 -22.37 6.35
N SER A 110 6.80 -21.71 6.20
CA SER A 110 7.90 -22.26 5.40
C SER A 110 8.66 -23.27 6.24
N GLY A 111 8.55 -24.55 5.86
CA GLY A 111 9.43 -25.67 6.21
C GLY A 111 10.13 -25.69 7.58
N GLY A 112 9.70 -26.61 8.45
CA GLY A 112 10.54 -27.32 9.43
C GLY A 112 11.06 -26.57 10.66
N ILE A 113 11.11 -25.25 10.65
CA ILE A 113 11.53 -24.42 11.79
C ILE A 113 10.49 -23.32 11.91
N GLY A 114 9.77 -23.26 13.03
CA GLY A 114 8.58 -22.43 13.27
C GLY A 114 8.79 -20.91 13.26
N LEU A 115 9.39 -20.38 12.19
CA LEU A 115 9.50 -18.96 11.93
C LEU A 115 8.24 -18.51 11.18
N ILE A 116 7.37 -17.81 11.91
CA ILE A 116 6.25 -17.07 11.34
C ILE A 116 6.81 -15.85 10.59
N SER A 117 6.98 -15.97 9.28
CA SER A 117 7.36 -14.84 8.41
C SER A 117 6.10 -14.23 7.81
N THR A 118 5.63 -13.12 8.40
CA THR A 118 4.56 -12.31 7.80
C THR A 118 5.18 -11.42 6.73
N THR A 119 5.13 -11.84 5.47
CA THR A 119 5.53 -10.95 4.37
C THR A 119 4.44 -9.90 4.17
N ALA A 120 4.63 -8.72 4.75
CA ALA A 120 3.78 -7.57 4.48
C ALA A 120 4.13 -6.99 3.10
N CYS A 121 3.15 -6.89 2.21
CA CYS A 121 3.34 -6.22 0.93
C CYS A 121 3.62 -4.71 1.12
N SER A 122 4.68 -4.18 0.49
CA SER A 122 5.05 -2.75 0.57
C SER A 122 4.13 -1.80 -0.21
N GLY A 123 3.29 -2.29 -1.12
CA GLY A 123 2.43 -1.49 -2.01
C GLY A 123 1.11 -1.02 -1.40
N LYS A 124 1.10 -0.48 -0.18
CA LYS A 124 -0.16 -0.13 0.52
C LYS A 124 -0.63 1.30 0.30
N SER A 125 0.30 2.24 0.13
CA SER A 125 0.01 3.66 0.00
C SER A 125 0.05 4.10 -1.45
N SER A 126 -0.81 5.06 -1.81
CA SER A 126 -0.79 5.71 -3.11
C SER A 126 0.30 6.78 -3.22
N ASN A 127 0.41 7.36 -4.41
CA ASN A 127 1.01 8.68 -4.55
C ASN A 127 0.30 9.71 -3.66
N ALA A 128 1.06 10.68 -3.16
CA ALA A 128 0.51 11.86 -2.49
C ALA A 128 0.07 12.89 -3.53
N VAL A 129 -1.08 13.50 -3.32
CA VAL A 129 -1.60 14.62 -4.11
C VAL A 129 -1.82 15.80 -3.19
N SER A 130 -1.36 16.98 -3.61
CA SER A 130 -1.54 18.21 -2.86
C SER A 130 -2.97 18.73 -3.01
N PHE A 131 -3.54 19.12 -1.88
CA PHE A 131 -4.79 19.86 -1.79
C PHE A 131 -4.51 21.25 -1.24
N THR A 132 -5.11 22.29 -1.82
CA THR A 132 -4.84 23.69 -1.44
C THR A 132 -5.97 24.24 -0.56
N ILE A 133 -5.63 24.70 0.64
CA ILE A 133 -6.54 25.48 1.49
C ILE A 133 -6.21 26.95 1.27
N ASN A 134 -7.09 27.65 0.57
CA ASN A 134 -6.96 29.08 0.30
C ASN A 134 -7.32 29.88 1.57
N PRO A 135 -6.70 31.05 1.79
CA PRO A 135 -7.11 31.96 2.85
C PRO A 135 -8.56 32.42 2.71
#